data_AF-L0IRC8-F1
#
_entry.id   AF-L0IRC8-F1
#
_cell.length_a   1.000
_cell.length_b   1.000
_cell.length_c   1.000
_cell.angle_alpha   90.00
_cell.angle_beta   90.00
_cell.angle_gamma   90.00
#
_symmetry.space_group_name_H-M   'P 1'
#
loop_
_entity.id
_entity.type
_entity.pdbx_description
1 polymer ?
#
loop_
_entity_poly.entity_id
_entity_poly.type
_entity_poly.pdbx_seq_one_letter_code
_entity_poly.pdbx_strand_id
1 'polypeptide(L)'
;MTAINDADRALEGSHFERVEALSQATTRLRFDPYVDIDWDAPDNALDKDDPRWQLDSKTDPLAATDWYARQPLQRRIDMGRWITANTLKATIQFEQMLIRGVVHYAGNLRNGSPVFRYLMEELIDEANHILMFQEFINRSGEDVPGMRRGSRFVGPIIGFIGGYASIFHFIGVLCGEQPLHYQQTLQHRGAAKVPPLLNKITYIHLAEEARHITFADDYLAQRMRWSSRFRRATYAIAFPFYLRWLIGESMGPPRTFARQFGVPRRVFKSAYWRSAQSCRMMADSAADVRRIADDLGLRTVWTRWLWRMFGVEGPVPRYRGEPDRDNSVAGVVGHRLAVWGRLAAVAIMAGVALGATPDGLRIIAVAAVGVGVWATYHLLRERRGGVVGNQEFEWPRLFVWVAVCVAMIPAGGLIGLALVVFMIWALAEFMPTL
;
A
#
# COMPACT_ATOMS: atom_id res chain seq x y z
N MET A 1 25.79 11.74 -30.73
CA MET A 1 26.31 10.44 -30.23
C MET A 1 27.30 10.74 -29.12
N THR A 2 26.84 10.74 -27.88
CA THR A 2 27.72 10.85 -26.71
C THR A 2 28.48 9.54 -26.56
N ALA A 3 29.81 9.60 -26.53
CA ALA A 3 30.65 8.43 -26.33
C ALA A 3 30.32 7.81 -24.96
N ILE A 4 29.78 6.60 -24.97
CA ILE A 4 29.61 5.77 -23.78
C ILE A 4 31.02 5.36 -23.32
N ASN A 5 31.41 5.72 -22.10
CA ASN A 5 32.75 5.43 -21.56
C ASN A 5 32.88 3.92 -21.24
N ASP A 6 34.10 3.39 -21.17
CA ASP A 6 34.36 1.96 -20.93
C ASP A 6 33.77 1.45 -19.60
N ALA A 7 33.70 2.32 -18.58
CA ALA A 7 33.03 2.02 -17.33
C ALA A 7 31.51 1.76 -17.51
N ASP A 8 30.86 2.51 -18.39
CA ASP A 8 29.44 2.35 -18.68
C ASP A 8 29.18 1.07 -19.48
N ARG A 9 30.08 0.72 -20.41
CA ARG A 9 30.03 -0.55 -21.15
C ARG A 9 30.23 -1.75 -20.23
N ALA A 10 31.16 -1.68 -19.29
CA ALA A 10 31.40 -2.75 -18.32
C ALA A 10 30.19 -2.96 -17.39
N LEU A 11 29.55 -1.86 -16.95
CA LEU A 11 28.32 -1.91 -16.15
C LEU A 11 27.12 -2.46 -16.93
N GLU A 12 27.00 -2.09 -18.21
CA GLU A 12 25.96 -2.64 -19.10
C GLU A 12 26.17 -4.13 -19.37
N GLY A 13 27.41 -4.57 -19.60
CA GLY A 13 27.77 -5.99 -19.69
C GLY A 13 27.40 -6.76 -18.43
N SER A 14 27.73 -6.21 -17.25
CA SER A 14 27.38 -6.82 -15.96
C SER A 14 25.86 -6.91 -15.72
N HIS A 15 25.06 -5.96 -16.21
CA HIS A 15 23.60 -6.05 -16.17
C HIS A 15 23.09 -7.18 -17.07
N PHE A 16 23.58 -7.28 -18.31
CA PHE A 16 23.15 -8.33 -19.23
C PHE A 16 23.52 -9.73 -18.73
N GLU A 17 24.70 -9.92 -18.13
CA GLU A 17 25.07 -11.18 -17.48
C GLU A 17 24.09 -11.57 -16.36
N ARG A 18 23.65 -10.60 -15.55
CA ARG A 18 22.62 -10.86 -14.51
C ARG A 18 21.28 -11.23 -15.13
N VAL A 19 20.85 -10.52 -16.16
CA VAL A 19 19.58 -10.81 -16.87
C VAL A 19 19.62 -12.20 -17.51
N GLU A 20 20.74 -12.59 -18.12
CA GLU A 20 20.91 -13.94 -18.67
C GLU A 20 20.89 -15.01 -17.58
N ALA A 21 21.53 -14.77 -16.44
CA ALA A 21 21.47 -15.69 -15.30
C ALA A 21 20.04 -15.86 -14.77
N LEU A 22 19.26 -14.77 -14.69
CA LEU A 22 17.84 -14.82 -14.32
C LEU A 22 17.01 -15.60 -15.34
N SER A 23 17.28 -15.41 -16.63
CA SER A 23 16.63 -16.17 -17.72
C SER A 23 16.92 -17.67 -17.65
N GLN A 24 18.19 -18.03 -17.40
CA GLN A 24 18.59 -19.43 -17.18
C GLN A 24 17.94 -20.02 -15.92
N ALA A 25 17.83 -19.24 -14.84
CA ALA A 25 17.16 -19.66 -13.61
C ALA A 25 15.67 -19.91 -13.85
N THR A 26 14.99 -19.02 -14.59
CA THR A 26 13.58 -19.15 -14.96
C THR A 26 13.34 -20.42 -15.79
N THR A 27 14.19 -20.70 -16.77
CA THR A 27 14.10 -21.93 -17.57
C THR A 27 14.24 -23.20 -16.73
N ARG A 28 15.09 -23.18 -15.68
CA ARG A 28 15.34 -24.35 -14.81
C ARG A 28 14.28 -24.53 -13.73
N LEU A 29 13.71 -23.44 -13.23
CA LEU A 29 12.80 -23.40 -12.08
C LEU A 29 11.48 -22.72 -12.49
N ARG A 30 10.84 -23.28 -13.51
CA ARG A 30 9.51 -22.90 -13.98
C ARG A 30 8.46 -23.83 -13.39
N PHE A 31 7.27 -23.30 -13.14
CA PHE A 31 6.11 -24.08 -12.78
C PHE A 31 4.99 -23.90 -13.82
N ASP A 32 4.37 -25.01 -14.20
CA ASP A 32 3.11 -25.03 -14.94
C ASP A 32 1.98 -25.39 -13.97
N PRO A 33 0.98 -24.51 -13.77
CA PRO A 33 -0.03 -24.73 -12.76
C PRO A 33 -0.89 -25.97 -13.02
N TYR A 34 -1.01 -26.45 -14.26
CA TYR A 34 -1.80 -27.64 -14.59
C TYR A 34 -0.98 -28.93 -14.65
N VAL A 35 0.35 -28.83 -14.52
CA VAL A 35 1.25 -29.99 -14.43
C VAL A 35 1.77 -30.20 -13.01
N ASP A 36 2.19 -29.13 -12.34
CA ASP A 36 2.89 -29.20 -11.05
C ASP A 36 1.95 -29.16 -9.83
N ILE A 37 0.67 -28.83 -10.05
CA ILE A 37 -0.37 -28.87 -9.02
C ILE A 37 -1.35 -29.99 -9.35
N ASP A 38 -1.37 -31.01 -8.50
CA ASP A 38 -2.43 -32.00 -8.48
C ASP A 38 -3.69 -31.38 -7.85
N TRP A 39 -4.47 -30.67 -8.66
CA TRP A 39 -5.66 -29.96 -8.21
C TRP A 39 -6.75 -30.87 -7.63
N ASP A 40 -6.76 -32.14 -8.03
CA ASP A 40 -7.78 -33.13 -7.65
C ASP A 40 -7.35 -34.02 -6.49
N ALA A 41 -6.11 -33.85 -5.98
CA ALA A 41 -5.67 -34.49 -4.75
C ALA A 41 -6.66 -34.21 -3.60
N PRO A 42 -7.06 -35.22 -2.81
CA PRO A 42 -8.00 -35.04 -1.70
C PRO A 42 -7.58 -33.95 -0.70
N ASP A 43 -6.28 -33.82 -0.43
CA ASP A 43 -5.72 -32.80 0.47
C ASP A 43 -5.85 -31.36 -0.07
N ASN A 44 -6.05 -31.21 -1.38
CA ASN A 44 -6.24 -29.91 -2.05
C ASN A 44 -7.72 -29.52 -2.17
N ALA A 45 -8.65 -30.34 -1.68
CA ALA A 45 -10.06 -30.00 -1.64
C ALA A 45 -10.30 -28.73 -0.80
N LEU A 46 -10.99 -27.75 -1.37
CA LEU A 46 -11.35 -26.50 -0.70
C LEU A 46 -12.67 -26.67 0.05
N ASP A 47 -12.64 -27.41 1.17
CA ASP A 47 -13.79 -27.58 2.05
C ASP A 47 -14.27 -26.21 2.58
N LYS A 48 -15.58 -25.98 2.49
CA LYS A 48 -16.23 -24.73 2.92
C LYS A 48 -16.29 -24.61 4.43
N ASP A 49 -16.13 -25.72 5.16
CA ASP A 49 -16.20 -25.76 6.62
C ASP A 49 -14.81 -25.93 7.26
N ASP A 50 -13.72 -25.86 6.46
CA ASP A 50 -12.36 -25.99 6.98
C ASP A 50 -12.01 -24.82 7.93
N PRO A 51 -11.72 -25.09 9.22
CA PRO A 51 -11.38 -24.05 10.17
C PRO A 51 -10.07 -23.31 9.84
N ARG A 52 -9.23 -23.83 8.94
CA ARG A 52 -8.01 -23.18 8.43
C ARG A 52 -8.29 -21.94 7.59
N TRP A 53 -9.54 -21.71 7.16
CA TRP A 53 -9.92 -20.46 6.51
C TRP A 53 -9.98 -19.26 7.45
N GLN A 54 -10.04 -19.47 8.76
CA GLN A 54 -10.11 -18.34 9.70
C GLN A 54 -8.91 -17.40 9.53
N LEU A 55 -9.19 -16.10 9.50
CA LEU A 55 -8.18 -15.06 9.41
C LEU A 55 -7.21 -15.10 10.61
N ASP A 56 -5.91 -14.95 10.34
CA ASP A 56 -4.85 -14.80 11.35
C ASP A 56 -4.52 -13.31 11.55
N SER A 57 -4.46 -12.83 12.80
CA SER A 57 -4.18 -11.43 13.14
C SER A 57 -2.80 -10.93 12.71
N LYS A 58 -1.87 -11.84 12.37
CA LYS A 58 -0.57 -11.50 11.78
C LYS A 58 -0.66 -11.16 10.29
N THR A 59 -1.70 -11.61 9.60
CA THR A 59 -1.85 -11.47 8.14
C THR A 59 -3.06 -10.63 7.74
N ASP A 60 -4.12 -10.62 8.55
CA ASP A 60 -5.30 -9.78 8.34
C ASP A 60 -5.69 -9.00 9.61
N PRO A 61 -5.70 -7.65 9.57
CA PRO A 61 -6.05 -6.82 10.71
C PRO A 61 -7.48 -6.97 11.24
N LEU A 62 -8.43 -7.45 10.42
CA LEU A 62 -9.80 -7.69 10.86
C LEU A 62 -9.85 -8.76 11.93
N ALA A 63 -8.96 -9.76 11.85
CA ALA A 63 -8.86 -10.84 12.82
C ALA A 63 -8.49 -10.35 14.22
N ALA A 64 -7.85 -9.19 14.33
CA ALA A 64 -7.48 -8.58 15.61
C ALA A 64 -8.62 -7.79 16.28
N THR A 65 -9.83 -7.79 15.69
CA THR A 65 -10.95 -7.00 16.22
C THR A 65 -11.92 -7.83 17.08
N ASP A 66 -12.44 -7.22 18.15
CA ASP A 66 -13.52 -7.81 18.97
C ASP A 66 -14.80 -8.08 18.17
N TRP A 67 -15.00 -7.34 17.07
CA TRP A 67 -16.12 -7.58 16.19
C TRP A 67 -16.00 -8.92 15.47
N TYR A 68 -14.80 -9.22 14.93
CA TYR A 68 -14.51 -10.49 14.27
C TYR A 68 -14.55 -11.65 15.26
N ALA A 69 -13.95 -11.49 16.45
CA ALA A 69 -13.93 -12.52 17.49
C ALA A 69 -15.33 -12.96 17.95
N ARG A 70 -16.33 -12.07 17.87
CA ARG A 70 -17.74 -12.36 18.21
C ARG A 70 -18.54 -13.01 17.08
N GLN A 71 -17.98 -13.15 15.89
CA GLN A 71 -18.69 -13.77 14.78
C GLN A 71 -18.75 -15.30 14.97
N PRO A 72 -19.85 -15.97 14.55
CA PRO A 72 -19.91 -17.42 14.49
C PRO A 72 -18.74 -18.00 13.68
N LEU A 73 -18.31 -19.22 14.02
CA LEU A 73 -17.20 -19.88 13.34
C LEU A 73 -17.40 -19.91 11.81
N GLN A 74 -18.56 -20.35 11.34
CA GLN A 74 -18.85 -20.39 9.90
C GLN A 74 -18.68 -19.04 9.24
N ARG A 75 -19.18 -17.97 9.88
CA ARG A 75 -19.09 -16.62 9.33
C ARG A 75 -17.64 -16.13 9.26
N ARG A 76 -16.76 -16.57 10.17
CA ARG A 76 -15.32 -16.29 10.13
C ARG A 76 -14.64 -17.04 8.99
N ILE A 77 -15.02 -18.30 8.77
CA ILE A 77 -14.56 -19.13 7.65
C ILE A 77 -14.99 -18.49 6.31
N ASP A 78 -16.25 -18.11 6.16
CA ASP A 78 -16.78 -17.47 4.95
C ASP A 78 -16.06 -16.15 4.64
N MET A 79 -15.78 -15.33 5.67
CA MET A 79 -14.98 -14.10 5.50
C MET A 79 -13.57 -14.41 5.01
N GLY A 80 -12.93 -15.45 5.56
CA GLY A 80 -11.61 -15.91 5.17
C GLY A 80 -11.54 -16.37 3.73
N ARG A 81 -12.43 -17.29 3.34
CA ARG A 81 -12.59 -17.76 1.96
C ARG A 81 -12.74 -16.60 0.99
N TRP A 82 -13.65 -15.67 1.30
CA TRP A 82 -13.91 -14.51 0.47
C TRP A 82 -12.70 -13.57 0.36
N ILE A 83 -12.03 -13.25 1.48
CA ILE A 83 -10.86 -12.37 1.49
C ILE A 83 -9.73 -12.99 0.67
N THR A 84 -9.42 -14.28 0.88
CA THR A 84 -8.40 -14.99 0.13
C THR A 84 -8.70 -14.94 -1.37
N ALA A 85 -9.91 -15.32 -1.78
CA ALA A 85 -10.30 -15.28 -3.20
C ALA A 85 -10.19 -13.87 -3.78
N ASN A 86 -10.63 -12.84 -3.04
CA ASN A 86 -10.55 -11.46 -3.51
C ASN A 86 -9.11 -10.94 -3.62
N THR A 87 -8.23 -11.31 -2.69
CA THR A 87 -6.81 -10.97 -2.76
C THR A 87 -6.18 -11.59 -4.01
N LEU A 88 -6.41 -12.89 -4.26
CA LEU A 88 -5.93 -13.54 -5.49
C LEU A 88 -6.51 -12.90 -6.74
N LYS A 89 -7.80 -12.51 -6.73
CA LYS A 89 -8.41 -11.81 -7.87
C LYS A 89 -7.81 -10.42 -8.11
N ALA A 90 -7.46 -9.71 -7.05
CA ALA A 90 -6.76 -8.43 -7.15
C ALA A 90 -5.34 -8.61 -7.70
N THR A 91 -4.64 -9.68 -7.30
CA THR A 91 -3.34 -10.06 -7.86
C THR A 91 -3.43 -10.35 -9.36
N ILE A 92 -4.39 -11.16 -9.81
CA ILE A 92 -4.65 -11.39 -11.26
C ILE A 92 -4.80 -10.06 -12.02
N GLN A 93 -5.56 -9.12 -11.46
CA GLN A 93 -5.80 -7.83 -12.11
C GLN A 93 -4.53 -6.96 -12.13
N PHE A 94 -3.69 -7.08 -11.11
CA PHE A 94 -2.38 -6.44 -11.05
C PHE A 94 -1.41 -7.04 -12.09
N GLU A 95 -1.26 -8.36 -12.16
CA GLU A 95 -0.43 -9.05 -13.17
C GLU A 95 -0.85 -8.67 -14.58
N GLN A 96 -2.16 -8.62 -14.86
CA GLN A 96 -2.66 -8.13 -16.14
C GLN A 96 -2.24 -6.67 -16.45
N MET A 97 -2.04 -5.82 -15.44
CA MET A 97 -1.48 -4.48 -15.65
C MET A 97 0.02 -4.52 -15.96
N LEU A 98 0.76 -5.42 -15.30
CA LEU A 98 2.18 -5.66 -15.57
C LEU A 98 2.39 -6.14 -17.00
N ILE A 99 1.70 -7.22 -17.38
CA ILE A 99 1.75 -7.81 -18.72
C ILE A 99 1.51 -6.75 -19.80
N ARG A 100 0.49 -5.89 -19.64
CA ARG A 100 0.21 -4.82 -20.62
C ARG A 100 1.39 -3.87 -20.83
N GLY A 101 2.07 -3.48 -19.75
CA GLY A 101 3.22 -2.58 -19.85
C GLY A 101 4.46 -3.30 -20.37
N VAL A 102 4.75 -4.51 -19.88
CA VAL A 102 5.90 -5.32 -20.30
C VAL A 102 5.82 -5.68 -21.79
N VAL A 103 4.68 -6.15 -22.29
CA VAL A 103 4.50 -6.48 -23.72
C VAL A 103 4.79 -5.26 -24.60
N HIS A 104 4.26 -4.10 -24.21
CA HIS A 104 4.48 -2.88 -24.98
C HIS A 104 5.94 -2.40 -24.91
N TYR A 105 6.56 -2.44 -23.73
CA TYR A 105 7.96 -2.08 -23.55
C TYR A 105 8.90 -3.01 -24.33
N ALA A 106 8.67 -4.33 -24.25
CA ALA A 106 9.47 -5.34 -24.93
C ALA A 106 9.45 -5.20 -26.46
N GLY A 107 8.33 -4.78 -27.05
CA GLY A 107 8.21 -4.51 -28.48
C GLY A 107 9.14 -3.40 -29.00
N ASN A 108 9.69 -2.57 -28.12
CA ASN A 108 10.65 -1.51 -28.48
C ASN A 108 12.12 -1.95 -28.31
N LEU A 109 12.39 -3.18 -27.86
CA LEU A 109 13.74 -3.69 -27.68
C LEU A 109 14.34 -4.16 -29.00
N ARG A 110 15.68 -4.10 -29.08
CA ARG A 110 16.42 -4.54 -30.27
C ARG A 110 16.50 -6.07 -30.32
N ASN A 111 16.63 -6.60 -31.54
CA ASN A 111 16.95 -8.01 -31.76
C ASN A 111 18.23 -8.40 -30.98
N GLY A 112 18.20 -9.58 -30.36
CA GLY A 112 19.31 -10.10 -29.55
C GLY A 112 19.41 -9.51 -28.14
N SER A 113 18.46 -8.67 -27.70
CA SER A 113 18.47 -8.15 -26.32
C SER A 113 18.20 -9.27 -25.29
N PRO A 114 19.10 -9.49 -24.31
CA PRO A 114 18.84 -10.42 -23.21
C PRO A 114 17.61 -10.04 -22.38
N VAL A 115 17.36 -8.74 -22.24
CA VAL A 115 16.18 -8.19 -21.57
C VAL A 115 14.89 -8.62 -22.26
N PHE A 116 14.86 -8.65 -23.59
CA PHE A 116 13.66 -9.12 -24.31
C PHE A 116 13.32 -10.55 -23.94
N ARG A 117 14.31 -11.45 -23.98
CA ARG A 117 14.12 -12.85 -23.64
C ARG A 117 13.61 -13.00 -22.20
N TYR A 118 14.28 -12.37 -21.24
CA TYR A 118 13.87 -12.44 -19.84
C TYR A 118 12.44 -11.95 -19.64
N LEU A 119 12.07 -10.81 -20.23
CA LEU A 119 10.71 -10.28 -20.13
C LEU A 119 9.67 -11.23 -20.72
N MET A 120 9.97 -11.93 -21.82
CA MET A 120 9.04 -12.92 -22.36
C MET A 120 8.91 -14.16 -21.46
N GLU A 121 9.98 -14.56 -20.79
CA GLU A 121 9.95 -15.64 -19.79
C GLU A 121 9.15 -15.21 -18.55
N GLU A 122 9.37 -14.00 -18.02
CA GLU A 122 8.55 -13.40 -16.96
C GLU A 122 7.06 -13.37 -17.35
N LEU A 123 6.72 -12.94 -18.58
CA LEU A 123 5.32 -12.97 -19.04
C LEU A 123 4.70 -14.37 -19.07
N ILE A 124 5.50 -15.43 -19.25
CA ILE A 124 5.02 -16.82 -19.19
C ILE A 124 4.73 -17.19 -17.74
N ASP A 125 5.65 -16.90 -16.82
CA ASP A 125 5.45 -17.11 -15.37
C ASP A 125 4.19 -16.34 -14.90
N GLU A 126 4.01 -15.08 -15.29
CA GLU A 126 2.82 -14.29 -14.93
C GLU A 126 1.52 -14.83 -15.54
N ALA A 127 1.55 -15.33 -16.78
CA ALA A 127 0.37 -15.98 -17.35
C ALA A 127 0.00 -17.24 -16.57
N ASN A 128 0.99 -18.01 -16.12
CA ASN A 128 0.80 -19.17 -15.27
C ASN A 128 0.27 -18.78 -13.88
N HIS A 129 0.74 -17.69 -13.28
CA HIS A 129 0.19 -17.14 -12.03
C HIS A 129 -1.30 -16.79 -12.18
N ILE A 130 -1.66 -16.07 -13.26
CA ILE A 130 -3.06 -15.73 -13.55
C ILE A 130 -3.93 -16.98 -13.64
N LEU A 131 -3.49 -18.01 -14.37
CA LEU A 131 -4.21 -19.27 -14.52
C LEU A 131 -4.35 -19.99 -13.19
N MET A 132 -3.26 -20.09 -12.44
CA MET A 132 -3.22 -20.72 -11.10
C MET A 132 -4.21 -20.06 -10.14
N PHE A 133 -4.17 -18.73 -10.04
CA PHE A 133 -5.06 -17.99 -9.15
C PHE A 133 -6.51 -18.04 -9.61
N GLN A 134 -6.76 -18.01 -10.93
CA GLN A 134 -8.11 -18.12 -11.45
C GLN A 134 -8.71 -19.50 -11.20
N GLU A 135 -7.93 -20.58 -11.35
CA GLU A 135 -8.38 -21.94 -11.04
C GLU A 135 -8.71 -22.11 -9.56
N PHE A 136 -7.87 -21.57 -8.66
CA PHE A 136 -8.18 -21.55 -7.23
C PHE A 136 -9.50 -20.83 -6.95
N ILE A 137 -9.73 -19.66 -7.55
CA ILE A 137 -10.98 -18.90 -7.37
C ILE A 137 -12.17 -19.70 -7.88
N ASN A 138 -12.06 -20.33 -9.05
CA ASN A 138 -13.11 -21.17 -9.62
C ASN A 138 -13.49 -22.30 -8.66
N ARG A 139 -12.50 -23.03 -8.13
CA ARG A 139 -12.70 -24.13 -7.18
C ARG A 139 -13.22 -23.66 -5.82
N SER A 140 -12.85 -22.45 -5.40
CA SER A 140 -13.37 -21.87 -4.16
C SER A 140 -14.87 -21.55 -4.29
N GLY A 141 -15.37 -21.29 -5.49
CA GLY A 141 -16.76 -20.90 -5.75
C GLY A 141 -17.12 -19.49 -5.26
N GLU A 142 -16.13 -18.68 -4.87
CA GLU A 142 -16.33 -17.31 -4.41
C GLU A 142 -16.45 -16.32 -5.59
N ASP A 143 -17.51 -15.50 -5.58
CA ASP A 143 -17.65 -14.38 -6.52
C ASP A 143 -17.09 -13.09 -5.91
N VAL A 144 -15.92 -12.70 -6.39
CA VAL A 144 -15.13 -11.60 -5.84
C VAL A 144 -14.75 -10.58 -6.92
N PRO A 145 -14.84 -9.27 -6.63
CA PRO A 145 -14.57 -8.24 -7.63
C PRO A 145 -13.06 -8.00 -7.88
N GLY A 146 -12.19 -8.42 -6.95
CA GLY A 146 -10.76 -8.11 -6.92
C GLY A 146 -10.48 -6.69 -6.43
N MET A 147 -9.72 -5.93 -7.22
CA MET A 147 -9.42 -4.53 -7.00
C MET A 147 -10.68 -3.67 -6.85
N ARG A 148 -10.51 -2.52 -6.21
CA ARG A 148 -11.55 -1.49 -6.07
C ARG A 148 -12.00 -0.99 -7.44
N ARG A 149 -13.25 -0.56 -7.51
CA ARG A 149 -13.90 -0.13 -8.77
C ARG A 149 -13.09 0.89 -9.57
N GLY A 150 -12.51 1.89 -8.90
CA GLY A 150 -11.68 2.91 -9.57
C GLY A 150 -10.40 2.30 -10.17
N SER A 151 -9.71 1.45 -9.40
CA SER A 151 -8.48 0.77 -9.83
C SER A 151 -8.72 -0.21 -10.97
N ARG A 152 -9.86 -0.89 -11.02
CA ARG A 152 -10.23 -1.74 -12.18
C ARG A 152 -10.42 -0.96 -13.48
N PHE A 153 -10.82 0.31 -13.38
CA PHE A 153 -10.99 1.18 -14.55
C PHE A 153 -9.68 1.85 -14.95
N VAL A 154 -8.97 2.44 -13.99
CA VAL A 154 -7.75 3.22 -14.23
C VAL A 154 -6.54 2.32 -14.43
N GLY A 155 -6.50 1.16 -13.77
CA GLY A 155 -5.38 0.22 -13.79
C GLY A 155 -4.95 -0.21 -15.19
N PRO A 156 -5.86 -0.71 -16.05
CA PRO A 156 -5.51 -1.08 -17.43
C PRO A 156 -4.91 0.06 -18.24
N ILE A 157 -5.38 1.30 -18.03
CA ILE A 157 -4.86 2.50 -18.70
C ILE A 157 -3.44 2.80 -18.21
N ILE A 158 -3.20 2.72 -16.90
CA ILE A 158 -1.86 2.90 -16.31
C ILE A 158 -0.90 1.83 -16.83
N GLY A 159 -1.33 0.56 -16.91
CA GLY A 159 -0.51 -0.53 -17.45
C GLY A 159 -0.07 -0.25 -18.89
N PHE A 160 -1.01 0.18 -19.75
CA PHE A 160 -0.72 0.56 -21.13
C PHE A 160 0.26 1.76 -21.23
N ILE A 161 -0.01 2.85 -20.52
CA ILE A 161 0.88 4.03 -20.49
C ILE A 161 2.27 3.66 -19.94
N GLY A 162 2.31 2.76 -18.95
CA GLY A 162 3.54 2.25 -18.36
C GLY A 162 4.50 1.63 -19.37
N GLY A 163 3.99 1.02 -20.44
CA GLY A 163 4.82 0.48 -21.52
C GLY A 163 5.70 1.54 -22.21
N TYR A 164 5.20 2.77 -22.36
CA TYR A 164 5.97 3.90 -22.91
C TYR A 164 6.88 4.56 -21.85
N ALA A 165 6.59 4.32 -20.58
CA ALA A 165 7.21 4.96 -19.44
C ALA A 165 7.82 3.91 -18.50
N SER A 166 8.76 3.11 -19.03
CA SER A 166 9.25 1.89 -18.37
C SER A 166 9.69 2.09 -16.91
N ILE A 167 10.31 3.23 -16.57
CA ILE A 167 10.73 3.49 -15.18
C ILE A 167 9.52 3.61 -14.24
N PHE A 168 8.46 4.31 -14.64
CA PHE A 168 7.23 4.34 -13.84
C PHE A 168 6.58 2.97 -13.76
N HIS A 169 6.64 2.19 -14.85
CA HIS A 169 6.10 0.84 -14.89
C HIS A 169 6.81 -0.09 -13.90
N PHE A 170 8.14 -0.19 -13.93
CA PHE A 170 8.89 -1.05 -13.02
C PHE A 170 8.88 -0.54 -11.57
N ILE A 171 8.71 0.76 -11.33
CA ILE A 171 8.37 1.27 -9.98
C ILE A 171 7.01 0.72 -9.56
N GLY A 172 6.01 0.71 -10.45
CA GLY A 172 4.70 0.09 -10.21
C GLY A 172 4.78 -1.40 -9.91
N VAL A 173 5.59 -2.15 -10.68
CA VAL A 173 5.88 -3.58 -10.45
C VAL A 173 6.38 -3.78 -9.02
N LEU A 174 7.47 -3.12 -8.63
CA LEU A 174 8.01 -3.26 -7.27
C LEU A 174 7.02 -2.84 -6.18
N CYS A 175 6.25 -1.78 -6.41
CA CYS A 175 5.24 -1.30 -5.47
C CYS A 175 4.09 -2.28 -5.24
N GLY A 176 3.81 -3.19 -6.19
CA GLY A 176 2.79 -4.23 -6.03
C GLY A 176 3.38 -5.57 -5.60
N GLU A 177 4.47 -5.99 -6.23
CA GLU A 177 5.09 -7.30 -6.01
C GLU A 177 5.67 -7.44 -4.61
N GLN A 178 6.41 -6.45 -4.11
CA GLN A 178 7.07 -6.61 -2.82
C GLN A 178 6.10 -6.65 -1.63
N PRO A 179 5.06 -5.79 -1.54
CA PRO A 179 4.07 -5.95 -0.48
C PRO A 179 3.29 -7.26 -0.56
N LEU A 180 2.99 -7.74 -1.78
CA LEU A 180 2.36 -9.04 -1.97
C LEU A 180 3.29 -10.17 -1.50
N HIS A 181 4.56 -10.13 -1.89
CA HIS A 181 5.60 -11.07 -1.47
C HIS A 181 5.76 -11.08 0.06
N TYR A 182 5.71 -9.93 0.72
CA TYR A 182 5.70 -9.83 2.18
C TYR A 182 4.48 -10.55 2.79
N GLN A 183 3.27 -10.25 2.29
CA GLN A 183 2.02 -10.85 2.78
C GLN A 183 2.02 -12.38 2.60
N GLN A 184 2.43 -12.84 1.42
CA GLN A 184 2.56 -14.27 1.09
C GLN A 184 3.63 -14.97 1.92
N THR A 185 4.76 -14.30 2.19
CA THR A 185 5.80 -14.83 3.08
C THR A 185 5.27 -15.03 4.50
N LEU A 186 4.50 -14.08 5.03
CA LEU A 186 3.86 -14.23 6.35
C LEU A 186 2.86 -15.40 6.37
N GLN A 187 2.04 -15.53 5.33
CA GLN A 187 1.11 -16.64 5.18
C GLN A 187 1.84 -17.99 5.13
N HIS A 188 2.89 -18.09 4.32
CA HIS A 188 3.67 -19.31 4.15
C HIS A 188 4.43 -19.70 5.43
N ARG A 189 4.97 -18.74 6.19
CA ARG A 189 5.54 -19.01 7.53
C ARG A 189 4.50 -19.57 8.50
N GLY A 190 3.23 -19.26 8.29
CA GLY A 190 2.08 -19.80 9.02
C GLY A 190 1.45 -21.05 8.38
N ALA A 191 2.13 -21.73 7.44
CA ALA A 191 1.58 -22.78 6.57
C ALA A 191 0.69 -23.82 7.26
N ALA A 192 0.98 -24.19 8.51
CA ALA A 192 0.19 -25.16 9.28
C ALA A 192 -1.27 -24.72 9.53
N LYS A 193 -1.60 -23.44 9.33
CA LYS A 193 -2.91 -22.85 9.62
C LYS A 193 -3.70 -22.45 8.37
N VAL A 194 -3.24 -22.77 7.17
CA VAL A 194 -3.91 -22.42 5.91
C VAL A 194 -4.24 -23.68 5.09
N PRO A 195 -5.22 -23.63 4.18
CA PRO A 195 -5.52 -24.75 3.27
C PRO A 195 -4.28 -25.19 2.47
N PRO A 196 -4.04 -26.51 2.31
CA PRO A 196 -2.82 -27.02 1.64
C PRO A 196 -2.61 -26.48 0.23
N LEU A 197 -3.68 -26.45 -0.58
CA LEU A 197 -3.65 -25.91 -1.93
C LEU A 197 -3.21 -24.44 -1.96
N LEU A 198 -3.75 -23.62 -1.05
CA LEU A 198 -3.38 -22.20 -0.93
C LEU A 198 -1.90 -22.06 -0.59
N ASN A 199 -1.38 -22.90 0.32
CA ASN A 199 0.04 -22.89 0.68
C ASN A 199 0.93 -23.27 -0.50
N LYS A 200 0.54 -24.28 -1.30
CA LYS A 200 1.26 -24.73 -2.49
C LYS A 200 1.35 -23.63 -3.56
N ILE A 201 0.21 -23.00 -3.85
CA ILE A 201 0.11 -21.87 -4.77
C ILE A 201 0.98 -20.69 -4.31
N THR A 202 0.94 -20.38 -3.02
CA THR A 202 1.75 -19.31 -2.43
C THR A 202 3.25 -19.60 -2.53
N TYR A 203 3.66 -20.86 -2.32
CA TYR A 203 5.05 -21.28 -2.44
C TYR A 203 5.57 -21.12 -3.87
N ILE A 204 4.80 -21.57 -4.87
CA ILE A 204 5.16 -21.45 -6.28
C ILE A 204 5.34 -19.97 -6.64
N HIS A 205 4.32 -19.14 -6.36
CA HIS A 205 4.36 -17.71 -6.65
C HIS A 205 5.55 -17.00 -5.99
N LEU A 206 5.82 -17.27 -4.70
CA LEU A 206 6.97 -16.69 -4.00
C LEU A 206 8.32 -17.04 -4.64
N ALA A 207 8.47 -18.27 -5.16
CA ALA A 207 9.70 -18.74 -5.76
C ALA A 207 9.98 -18.07 -7.12
N GLU A 208 8.93 -17.81 -7.90
CA GLU A 208 9.03 -17.16 -9.21
C GLU A 208 9.18 -15.63 -9.05
N GLU A 209 8.37 -15.00 -8.20
CA GLU A 209 8.44 -13.55 -7.91
C GLU A 209 9.75 -13.09 -7.29
N ALA A 210 10.50 -14.00 -6.66
CA ALA A 210 11.85 -13.70 -6.20
C ALA A 210 12.73 -13.19 -7.36
N ARG A 211 12.58 -13.77 -8.56
CA ARG A 211 13.33 -13.41 -9.77
C ARG A 211 12.82 -12.12 -10.38
N HIS A 212 11.51 -11.96 -10.54
CA HIS A 212 10.90 -10.75 -11.14
C HIS A 212 11.27 -9.49 -10.36
N ILE A 213 11.16 -9.54 -9.03
CA ILE A 213 11.58 -8.43 -8.16
C ILE A 213 13.09 -8.15 -8.30
N THR A 214 13.92 -9.18 -8.44
CA THR A 214 15.37 -9.01 -8.61
C THR A 214 15.71 -8.34 -9.94
N PHE A 215 15.05 -8.75 -11.03
CA PHE A 215 15.18 -8.09 -12.31
C PHE A 215 14.73 -6.63 -12.25
N ALA A 216 13.55 -6.35 -11.67
CA ALA A 216 13.01 -4.99 -11.60
C ALA A 216 13.91 -4.05 -10.79
N ASP A 217 14.50 -4.52 -9.68
CA ASP A 217 15.47 -3.77 -8.88
C ASP A 217 16.72 -3.43 -9.71
N ASP A 218 17.34 -4.43 -10.35
CA ASP A 218 18.54 -4.22 -11.18
C ASP A 218 18.27 -3.34 -12.40
N TYR A 219 17.14 -3.55 -13.08
CA TYR A 219 16.70 -2.76 -14.22
C TYR A 219 16.51 -1.28 -13.84
N LEU A 220 15.83 -1.01 -12.72
CA LEU A 220 15.66 0.35 -12.23
C LEU A 220 17.01 0.96 -11.83
N ALA A 221 17.87 0.23 -11.13
CA ALA A 221 19.19 0.71 -10.75
C ALA A 221 20.03 1.10 -11.97
N GLN A 222 19.96 0.34 -13.06
CA GLN A 222 20.63 0.66 -14.32
C GLN A 222 20.03 1.91 -14.98
N ARG A 223 18.70 1.96 -15.15
CA ARG A 223 18.02 3.08 -15.83
C ARG A 223 18.05 4.40 -15.05
N MET A 224 18.09 4.32 -13.73
CA MET A 224 18.05 5.49 -12.84
C MET A 224 19.36 6.30 -12.91
N ARG A 225 20.48 5.68 -13.29
CA ARG A 225 21.79 6.35 -13.52
C ARG A 225 21.74 7.37 -14.65
N TRP A 226 20.97 7.06 -15.70
CA TRP A 226 20.82 7.88 -16.90
C TRP A 226 19.65 8.87 -16.81
N SER A 227 18.94 8.89 -15.68
CA SER A 227 17.77 9.74 -15.50
C SER A 227 18.16 11.17 -15.08
N SER A 228 17.63 12.17 -15.78
CA SER A 228 17.83 13.58 -15.43
C SER A 228 17.24 13.90 -14.05
N ARG A 229 17.76 14.95 -13.40
CA ARG A 229 17.31 15.39 -12.06
C ARG A 229 15.80 15.63 -11.99
N PHE A 230 15.21 16.22 -13.03
CA PHE A 230 13.78 16.46 -13.10
C PHE A 230 12.98 15.14 -13.15
N ARG A 231 13.36 14.20 -14.02
CA ARG A 231 12.72 12.87 -14.08
C ARG A 231 12.84 12.15 -12.75
N ARG A 232 14.03 12.15 -12.14
CA ARG A 232 14.25 11.57 -10.81
C ARG A 232 13.31 12.17 -9.77
N ALA A 233 13.12 13.49 -9.75
CA ALA A 233 12.16 14.14 -8.85
C ALA A 233 10.72 13.65 -9.08
N THR A 234 10.30 13.48 -10.33
CA THR A 234 8.95 12.93 -10.63
C THR A 234 8.80 11.49 -10.13
N TYR A 235 9.82 10.64 -10.28
CA TYR A 235 9.81 9.28 -9.74
C TYR A 235 9.76 9.28 -8.22
N ALA A 236 10.54 10.14 -7.57
CA ALA A 236 10.58 10.32 -6.12
C ALA A 236 9.21 10.66 -5.51
N ILE A 237 8.38 11.41 -6.25
CA ILE A 237 7.02 11.79 -5.85
C ILE A 237 6.04 10.65 -6.13
N ALA A 238 6.13 10.02 -7.30
CA ALA A 238 5.21 8.96 -7.70
C ALA A 238 5.38 7.67 -6.88
N PHE A 239 6.61 7.36 -6.44
CA PHE A 239 6.93 6.12 -5.74
C PHE A 239 6.04 5.88 -4.49
N PRO A 240 6.03 6.74 -3.47
CA PRO A 240 5.21 6.49 -2.27
C PRO A 240 3.71 6.52 -2.56
N PHE A 241 3.27 7.20 -3.63
CA PHE A 241 1.89 7.19 -4.07
C PHE A 241 1.50 5.82 -4.66
N TYR A 242 2.28 5.28 -5.60
CA TYR A 242 2.06 3.94 -6.15
C TYR A 242 2.09 2.87 -5.07
N LEU A 243 3.09 2.92 -4.20
CA LEU A 243 3.21 2.00 -3.08
C LEU A 243 1.96 2.02 -2.19
N ARG A 244 1.51 3.21 -1.77
CA ARG A 244 0.34 3.34 -0.91
C ARG A 244 -0.95 2.90 -1.57
N TRP A 245 -1.08 3.14 -2.88
CA TRP A 245 -2.21 2.70 -3.67
C TRP A 245 -2.26 1.18 -3.77
N LEU A 246 -1.17 0.54 -4.20
CA LEU A 246 -1.10 -0.90 -4.44
C LEU A 246 -1.20 -1.71 -3.15
N ILE A 247 -0.54 -1.29 -2.05
CA ILE A 247 -0.77 -1.86 -0.70
C ILE A 247 -2.26 -1.75 -0.33
N GLY A 248 -2.91 -0.65 -0.70
CA GLY A 248 -4.32 -0.44 -0.43
C GLY A 248 -5.25 -1.40 -1.17
N GLU A 249 -4.85 -1.86 -2.36
CA GLU A 249 -5.58 -2.84 -3.15
C GLU A 249 -5.35 -4.28 -2.65
N SER A 250 -4.14 -4.61 -2.17
CA SER A 250 -3.81 -5.95 -1.68
C SER A 250 -4.29 -6.22 -0.25
N MET A 251 -4.01 -5.31 0.69
CA MET A 251 -4.28 -5.54 2.12
C MET A 251 -5.71 -5.21 2.54
N GLY A 252 -6.40 -4.33 1.82
CA GLY A 252 -7.67 -3.76 2.26
C GLY A 252 -8.82 -4.15 1.35
N PRO A 253 -9.68 -5.11 1.74
CA PRO A 253 -10.73 -5.61 0.87
C PRO A 253 -11.68 -4.50 0.41
N PRO A 254 -12.31 -4.62 -0.77
CA PRO A 254 -13.19 -3.58 -1.28
C PRO A 254 -14.44 -3.43 -0.40
N ARG A 255 -15.13 -2.28 -0.50
CA ARG A 255 -16.36 -2.02 0.28
C ARG A 255 -17.50 -3.01 0.03
N THR A 256 -17.43 -3.80 -1.04
CA THR A 256 -18.35 -4.93 -1.28
C THR A 256 -18.26 -5.97 -0.17
N PHE A 257 -17.05 -6.32 0.28
CA PHE A 257 -16.83 -7.20 1.43
C PHE A 257 -17.56 -6.70 2.68
N ALA A 258 -17.29 -5.45 3.05
CA ALA A 258 -17.88 -4.85 4.24
C ALA A 258 -19.42 -4.83 4.19
N ARG A 259 -20.00 -4.66 2.99
CA ARG A 259 -21.45 -4.72 2.80
C ARG A 259 -21.99 -6.15 2.89
N GLN A 260 -21.34 -7.10 2.24
CA GLN A 260 -21.74 -8.51 2.22
C GLN A 260 -21.73 -9.13 3.62
N PHE A 261 -20.67 -8.88 4.39
CA PHE A 261 -20.51 -9.43 5.74
C PHE A 261 -21.02 -8.52 6.86
N GLY A 262 -21.61 -7.37 6.51
CA GLY A 262 -22.14 -6.41 7.49
C GLY A 262 -21.08 -5.85 8.44
N VAL A 263 -19.83 -5.71 7.97
CA VAL A 263 -18.74 -5.15 8.77
C VAL A 263 -19.02 -3.67 9.02
N PRO A 264 -19.18 -3.23 10.29
CA PRO A 264 -19.44 -1.83 10.57
C PRO A 264 -18.31 -0.94 10.03
N ARG A 265 -18.66 0.17 9.39
CA ARG A 265 -17.71 1.12 8.79
C ARG A 265 -16.60 1.55 9.77
N ARG A 266 -16.93 1.67 11.07
CA ARG A 266 -15.96 1.97 12.14
C ARG A 266 -14.95 0.84 12.35
N VAL A 267 -15.41 -0.41 12.38
CA VAL A 267 -14.57 -1.61 12.54
C VAL A 267 -13.67 -1.73 11.33
N PHE A 268 -14.23 -1.64 10.12
CA PHE A 268 -13.47 -1.70 8.89
C PHE A 268 -12.36 -0.63 8.83
N LYS A 269 -12.68 0.62 9.18
CA LYS A 269 -11.69 1.70 9.20
C LYS A 269 -10.63 1.52 10.28
N SER A 270 -11.02 1.06 11.46
CA SER A 270 -10.10 0.76 12.55
C SER A 270 -9.14 -0.37 12.17
N ALA A 271 -9.71 -1.49 11.69
CA ALA A 271 -8.98 -2.68 11.29
C ALA A 271 -7.94 -2.36 10.22
N TYR A 272 -8.32 -1.75 9.08
CA TYR A 272 -7.40 -1.66 7.95
C TYR A 272 -6.60 -0.35 7.84
N TRP A 273 -7.00 0.74 8.51
CA TRP A 273 -6.42 2.07 8.23
C TRP A 273 -6.07 2.95 9.43
N ARG A 274 -6.54 2.63 10.65
CA ARG A 274 -6.43 3.55 11.80
C ARG A 274 -5.83 2.93 13.04
N SER A 275 -5.93 1.62 13.22
CA SER A 275 -5.32 0.96 14.36
C SER A 275 -3.80 1.04 14.26
N ALA A 276 -3.12 1.13 15.40
CA ALA A 276 -1.67 1.15 15.44
C ALA A 276 -1.07 -0.11 14.79
N GLN A 277 -1.75 -1.26 14.91
CA GLN A 277 -1.38 -2.50 14.23
C GLN A 277 -1.47 -2.36 12.71
N SER A 278 -2.56 -1.82 12.17
CA SER A 278 -2.73 -1.63 10.72
C SER A 278 -1.71 -0.67 10.13
N CYS A 279 -1.39 0.42 10.85
CA CYS A 279 -0.37 1.36 10.42
C CYS A 279 1.03 0.71 10.44
N ARG A 280 1.33 -0.12 11.44
CA ARG A 280 2.58 -0.89 11.48
C ARG A 280 2.66 -1.88 10.33
N MET A 281 1.65 -2.74 10.17
CA MET A 281 1.61 -3.75 9.11
C MET A 281 1.75 -3.12 7.71
N MET A 282 1.15 -1.95 7.50
CA MET A 282 1.35 -1.15 6.28
C MET A 282 2.80 -0.68 6.10
N ALA A 283 3.40 -0.12 7.14
CA ALA A 283 4.81 0.26 7.12
C ALA A 283 5.71 -0.97 6.91
N ASP A 284 5.43 -2.11 7.52
CA ASP A 284 6.27 -3.31 7.43
C ASP A 284 6.19 -3.92 6.02
N SER A 285 5.00 -3.95 5.42
CA SER A 285 4.82 -4.38 4.02
C SER A 285 5.55 -3.50 3.00
N ALA A 286 5.89 -2.26 3.37
CA ALA A 286 6.62 -1.31 2.55
C ALA A 286 8.15 -1.35 2.77
N ALA A 287 8.67 -2.22 3.64
CA ALA A 287 10.06 -2.21 4.08
C ALA A 287 11.07 -2.41 2.95
N ASP A 288 10.92 -3.46 2.15
CA ASP A 288 11.84 -3.74 1.04
C ASP A 288 11.76 -2.65 -0.04
N VAL A 289 10.56 -2.09 -0.25
CA VAL A 289 10.34 -1.04 -1.26
C VAL A 289 11.02 0.25 -0.82
N ARG A 290 10.98 0.56 0.49
CA ARG A 290 11.73 1.68 1.07
C ARG A 290 13.23 1.53 0.85
N ARG A 291 13.79 0.32 1.05
CA ARG A 291 15.21 0.05 0.80
C ARG A 291 15.56 0.35 -0.65
N ILE A 292 14.80 -0.17 -1.61
CA ILE A 292 15.04 0.10 -3.03
C ILE A 292 14.94 1.59 -3.33
N ALA A 293 13.94 2.29 -2.79
CA ALA A 293 13.83 3.74 -3.00
C ALA A 293 15.01 4.53 -2.41
N ASP A 294 15.61 4.07 -1.30
CA ASP A 294 16.87 4.61 -0.76
C ASP A 294 18.05 4.32 -1.70
N ASP A 295 18.21 3.07 -2.13
CA ASP A 295 19.31 2.62 -3.00
C ASP A 295 19.29 3.35 -4.36
N LEU A 296 18.10 3.61 -4.90
CA LEU A 296 17.90 4.40 -6.12
C LEU A 296 18.13 5.91 -5.90
N GLY A 297 18.26 6.36 -4.66
CA GLY A 297 18.38 7.78 -4.29
C GLY A 297 17.10 8.57 -4.56
N LEU A 298 15.93 7.92 -4.45
CA LEU A 298 14.61 8.52 -4.63
C LEU A 298 13.97 8.90 -3.30
N ARG A 299 14.41 8.32 -2.18
CA ARG A 299 13.94 8.67 -0.84
C ARG A 299 14.88 9.68 -0.15
N THR A 300 14.90 10.89 -0.70
CA THR A 300 15.54 12.08 -0.13
C THR A 300 14.88 12.58 1.16
N VAL A 301 15.54 13.50 1.88
CA VAL A 301 14.99 14.16 3.09
C VAL A 301 13.60 14.77 2.85
N TRP A 302 13.37 15.38 1.69
CA TRP A 302 12.09 16.01 1.35
C TRP A 302 11.02 14.98 1.00
N THR A 303 11.37 13.99 0.17
CA THR A 303 10.41 12.99 -0.27
C THR A 303 9.96 12.13 0.90
N ARG A 304 10.79 11.88 1.93
CA ARG A 304 10.40 11.17 3.17
C ARG A 304 9.15 11.74 3.83
N TRP A 305 8.87 13.04 3.66
CA TRP A 305 7.61 13.62 4.12
C TRP A 305 6.40 13.02 3.42
N LEU A 306 6.47 12.75 2.10
CA LEU A 306 5.44 12.05 1.35
C LEU A 306 5.27 10.61 1.87
N TRP A 307 6.38 9.88 2.12
CA TRP A 307 6.32 8.54 2.68
C TRP A 307 5.60 8.52 4.04
N ARG A 308 5.87 9.51 4.90
CA ARG A 308 5.17 9.68 6.19
C ARG A 308 3.70 10.03 6.00
N MET A 309 3.38 10.96 5.11
CA MET A 309 2.00 11.35 4.81
C MET A 309 1.17 10.16 4.32
N PHE A 310 1.76 9.32 3.47
CA PHE A 310 1.11 8.13 2.95
C PHE A 310 1.09 6.97 3.95
N GLY A 311 1.79 7.07 5.09
CA GLY A 311 1.82 6.02 6.12
C GLY A 311 2.68 4.81 5.75
N VAL A 312 3.63 4.99 4.83
CA VAL A 312 4.54 3.94 4.33
C VAL A 312 5.99 4.19 4.72
N GLU A 313 6.24 5.17 5.61
CA GLU A 313 7.54 5.38 6.23
C GLU A 313 7.77 4.38 7.38
N GLY A 314 9.01 3.94 7.56
CA GLY A 314 9.39 3.03 8.63
C GLY A 314 10.90 2.76 8.62
N PRO A 315 11.38 1.82 9.45
CA PRO A 315 12.76 1.34 9.37
C PRO A 315 13.05 0.75 7.98
N VAL A 316 14.32 0.77 7.61
CA VAL A 316 14.83 0.23 6.35
C VAL A 316 15.53 -1.09 6.67
N PRO A 317 15.16 -2.20 6.01
CA PRO A 317 15.78 -3.48 6.24
C PRO A 317 17.22 -3.51 5.69
N ARG A 318 18.08 -4.32 6.31
CA ARG A 318 19.48 -4.53 5.91
C ARG A 318 19.60 -5.36 4.64
N TYR A 319 18.67 -6.30 4.44
CA TYR A 319 18.58 -7.15 3.26
C TYR A 319 17.11 -7.47 2.99
N ARG A 320 16.81 -7.88 1.75
CA ARG A 320 15.45 -8.21 1.31
C ARG A 320 14.84 -9.32 2.18
N GLY A 321 13.61 -9.12 2.66
CA GLY A 321 12.90 -10.11 3.45
C GLY A 321 13.41 -10.29 4.88
N GLU A 322 14.17 -9.31 5.41
CA GLU A 322 14.61 -9.31 6.81
C GLU A 322 13.41 -9.55 7.75
N PRO A 323 13.44 -10.59 8.60
CA PRO A 323 12.35 -10.85 9.53
C PRO A 323 12.23 -9.74 10.56
N ASP A 324 11.02 -9.24 10.78
CA ASP A 324 10.75 -8.37 11.92
C ASP A 324 10.87 -9.18 13.22
N ARG A 325 11.84 -8.78 14.05
CA ARG A 325 12.11 -9.38 15.37
C ARG A 325 11.66 -8.47 16.52
N ASP A 326 11.25 -7.25 16.23
CA ASP A 326 10.91 -6.23 17.22
C ASP A 326 9.42 -6.30 17.60
N ASN A 327 9.01 -7.43 18.18
CA ASN A 327 7.67 -7.60 18.74
C ASN A 327 7.44 -6.84 20.07
N SER A 328 8.27 -5.85 20.42
CA SER A 328 8.13 -5.12 21.68
C SER A 328 8.46 -3.63 21.55
N VAL A 329 7.50 -2.78 21.96
CA VAL A 329 7.69 -1.38 22.39
C VAL A 329 7.74 -0.26 21.31
N ALA A 330 6.98 -0.35 20.21
CA ALA A 330 6.83 0.80 19.28
C ALA A 330 5.53 1.62 19.45
N GLY A 331 4.69 1.32 20.45
CA GLY A 331 3.38 1.99 20.63
C GLY A 331 3.45 3.39 21.25
N VAL A 332 4.45 3.66 22.08
CA VAL A 332 4.49 4.89 22.91
C VAL A 332 5.30 6.02 22.27
N VAL A 333 6.32 5.69 21.47
CA VAL A 333 7.23 6.68 20.86
C VAL A 333 6.58 7.41 19.67
N GLY A 334 5.80 6.69 18.84
CA GLY A 334 5.12 7.29 17.68
C GLY A 334 4.05 8.30 18.06
N HIS A 335 3.33 8.07 19.16
CA HIS A 335 2.30 8.99 19.64
C HIS A 335 2.90 10.30 20.14
N ARG A 336 4.03 10.25 20.86
CA ARG A 336 4.74 11.44 21.36
C ARG A 336 5.32 12.27 20.22
N LEU A 337 5.95 11.64 19.23
CA LEU A 337 6.51 12.34 18.05
C LEU A 337 5.42 13.02 17.20
N ALA A 338 4.26 12.38 17.05
CA ALA A 338 3.11 12.98 16.35
C ALA A 338 2.55 14.20 17.09
N VAL A 339 2.45 14.13 18.42
CA VAL A 339 2.04 15.26 19.27
C VAL A 339 3.02 16.43 19.12
N TRP A 340 4.33 16.18 19.25
CA TRP A 340 5.35 17.21 19.14
C TRP A 340 5.43 17.85 17.75
N GLY A 341 5.33 17.07 16.68
CA GLY A 341 5.35 17.60 15.31
C GLY A 341 4.16 18.53 15.01
N ARG A 342 3.02 18.28 15.63
CA ARG A 342 1.80 19.10 15.46
C ARG A 342 1.80 20.33 16.36
N LEU A 343 2.30 20.21 17.59
CA LEU A 343 2.58 21.38 18.44
C LEU A 343 3.58 22.33 17.78
N ALA A 344 4.60 21.79 17.11
CA ALA A 344 5.52 22.58 16.30
C ALA A 344 4.82 23.28 15.13
N ALA A 345 3.92 22.58 14.41
CA ALA A 345 3.13 23.20 13.34
C ALA A 345 2.23 24.35 13.87
N VAL A 346 1.59 24.17 15.02
CA VAL A 346 0.80 25.23 15.69
C VAL A 346 1.71 26.40 16.07
N ALA A 347 2.87 26.16 16.66
CA ALA A 347 3.83 27.21 17.03
C ALA A 347 4.34 27.99 15.80
N ILE A 348 4.64 27.29 14.70
CA ILE A 348 5.05 27.93 13.43
C ILE A 348 3.92 28.81 12.89
N MET A 349 2.68 28.31 12.86
CA MET A 349 1.55 29.07 12.35
C MET A 349 1.19 30.27 13.23
N ALA A 350 1.33 30.14 14.56
CA ALA A 350 1.23 31.26 15.49
C ALA A 350 2.32 32.31 15.22
N GLY A 351 3.56 31.88 14.98
CA GLY A 351 4.66 32.75 14.59
C GLY A 351 4.40 33.49 13.28
N VAL A 352 3.88 32.80 12.26
CA VAL A 352 3.49 33.40 10.98
C VAL A 352 2.35 34.39 11.18
N ALA A 353 1.33 34.06 11.97
CA ALA A 353 0.23 34.97 12.26
C ALA A 353 0.72 36.28 12.91
N LEU A 354 1.59 36.18 13.92
CA LEU A 354 2.17 37.34 14.62
C LEU A 354 3.11 38.17 13.74
N GLY A 355 3.88 37.53 12.85
CA GLY A 355 4.89 38.21 12.03
C GLY A 355 4.39 38.74 10.70
N ALA A 356 3.39 38.10 10.09
CA ALA A 356 2.92 38.41 8.74
C ALA A 356 1.61 39.20 8.70
N THR A 357 0.94 39.39 9.85
CA THR A 357 -0.34 40.11 9.90
C THR A 357 -0.41 41.06 11.11
N PRO A 358 -0.94 42.28 10.94
CA PRO A 358 -1.11 43.23 12.05
C PRO A 358 -2.15 42.75 13.09
N ASP A 359 -3.02 41.80 12.71
CA ASP A 359 -4.04 41.20 13.58
C ASP A 359 -3.62 39.83 14.17
N GLY A 360 -2.34 39.46 14.14
CA GLY A 360 -1.85 38.13 14.52
C GLY A 360 -2.31 37.61 15.88
N LEU A 361 -2.37 38.47 16.90
CA LEU A 361 -2.88 38.12 18.23
C LEU A 361 -4.38 37.77 18.21
N ARG A 362 -5.17 38.49 17.41
CA ARG A 362 -6.59 38.21 17.24
C ARG A 362 -6.80 36.88 16.52
N ILE A 363 -6.03 36.61 15.47
CA ILE A 363 -6.06 35.35 14.71
C ILE A 363 -5.78 34.15 15.64
N ILE A 364 -4.77 34.24 16.50
CA ILE A 364 -4.45 33.18 17.48
C ILE A 364 -5.58 33.01 18.50
N ALA A 365 -6.09 34.11 19.06
CA ALA A 365 -7.17 34.06 20.05
C ALA A 365 -8.41 33.40 19.46
N VAL A 366 -8.77 33.72 18.21
CA VAL A 366 -9.96 33.13 17.59
C VAL A 366 -9.71 31.67 17.17
N ALA A 367 -8.50 31.29 16.75
CA ALA A 367 -8.15 29.89 16.54
C ALA A 367 -8.29 29.06 17.83
N ALA A 368 -7.84 29.60 18.98
CA ALA A 368 -7.99 28.93 20.28
C ALA A 368 -9.47 28.77 20.68
N VAL A 369 -10.31 29.79 20.46
CA VAL A 369 -11.76 29.70 20.68
C VAL A 369 -12.39 28.66 19.75
N GLY A 370 -12.02 28.63 18.47
CA GLY A 370 -12.50 27.64 17.51
C GLY A 370 -12.15 26.21 17.91
N VAL A 371 -10.93 25.99 18.41
CA VAL A 371 -10.50 24.70 18.98
C VAL A 371 -11.30 24.34 20.23
N GLY A 372 -11.57 25.29 21.12
CA GLY A 372 -12.39 25.08 22.32
C GLY A 372 -13.85 24.72 22.01
N VAL A 373 -14.46 25.39 21.03
CA VAL A 373 -15.81 25.08 20.53
C VAL A 373 -15.84 23.69 19.89
N TRP A 374 -14.82 23.37 19.08
CA TRP A 374 -14.67 22.07 18.45
C TRP A 374 -14.51 20.94 19.49
N ALA A 375 -13.63 21.15 20.48
CA ALA A 375 -13.42 20.26 21.61
C ALA A 375 -14.72 20.00 22.40
N THR A 376 -15.44 21.06 22.73
CA THR A 376 -16.71 20.98 23.48
C THR A 376 -17.79 20.25 22.69
N TYR A 377 -17.92 20.52 21.37
CA TYR A 377 -18.84 19.81 20.49
C TYR A 377 -18.58 18.29 20.51
N HIS A 378 -17.32 17.88 20.41
CA HIS A 378 -16.96 16.46 20.42
C HIS A 378 -17.12 15.81 21.80
N LEU A 379 -16.79 16.50 22.89
CA LEU A 379 -16.99 16.01 24.25
C LEU A 379 -18.48 15.78 24.57
N LEU A 380 -19.34 16.74 24.22
CA LEU A 380 -20.79 16.62 24.41
C LEU A 380 -21.40 15.49 23.57
N ARG A 381 -20.79 15.23 22.42
CA ARG A 381 -21.21 14.17 21.50
C ARG A 381 -20.79 12.79 21.95
N GLU A 382 -19.58 12.66 22.48
CA GLU A 382 -19.06 11.40 23.04
C GLU A 382 -19.93 10.93 24.20
N ARG A 383 -20.35 11.86 25.08
CA ARG A 383 -21.35 11.60 26.14
C ARG A 383 -22.72 11.14 25.63
N ARG A 384 -23.06 11.42 24.36
CA ARG A 384 -24.29 10.97 23.70
C ARG A 384 -24.07 9.72 22.81
N GLY A 385 -22.92 9.04 22.94
CA GLY A 385 -22.61 7.81 22.20
C GLY A 385 -22.14 8.01 20.75
N GLY A 386 -21.89 9.25 20.33
CA GLY A 386 -21.42 9.55 18.97
C GLY A 386 -19.90 9.51 18.86
N VAL A 387 -19.34 8.35 18.54
CA VAL A 387 -17.88 8.20 18.29
C VAL A 387 -17.45 8.99 17.05
N VAL A 388 -16.36 9.76 17.19
CA VAL A 388 -15.82 10.66 16.17
C VAL A 388 -15.05 9.88 15.12
N GLY A 389 -15.75 9.41 14.09
CA GLY A 389 -15.10 8.72 12.99
C GLY A 389 -16.02 8.38 11.85
N ASN A 390 -16.14 9.32 10.91
CA ASN A 390 -16.62 9.10 9.53
C ASN A 390 -18.14 9.00 9.34
N GLN A 391 -18.85 10.09 9.63
CA GLN A 391 -20.28 10.23 9.39
C GLN A 391 -20.58 10.72 7.98
N GLU A 392 -21.85 10.60 7.60
CA GLU A 392 -22.42 11.28 6.44
C GLU A 392 -22.36 12.81 6.61
N PHE A 393 -22.61 13.55 5.54
CA PHE A 393 -22.63 15.00 5.59
C PHE A 393 -23.73 15.46 6.56
N GLU A 394 -23.32 15.97 7.72
CA GLU A 394 -24.23 16.40 8.77
C GLU A 394 -24.35 17.92 8.75
N TRP A 395 -25.53 18.43 8.39
CA TRP A 395 -25.85 19.86 8.39
C TRP A 395 -25.42 20.60 9.67
N PRO A 396 -25.60 20.06 10.90
CA PRO A 396 -25.13 20.74 12.11
C PRO A 396 -23.62 20.96 12.15
N ARG A 397 -22.83 20.00 11.64
CA ARG A 397 -21.37 20.12 11.58
C ARG A 397 -20.94 21.17 10.56
N LEU A 398 -21.63 21.25 9.42
CA LEU A 398 -21.44 22.31 8.45
C LEU A 398 -21.84 23.67 9.03
N PHE A 399 -22.97 23.78 9.74
CA PHE A 399 -23.40 25.03 10.36
C PHE A 399 -22.43 25.51 11.44
N VAL A 400 -21.87 24.62 12.25
CA VAL A 400 -20.79 25.00 13.19
C VAL A 400 -19.56 25.47 12.42
N TRP A 401 -19.16 24.76 11.35
CA TRP A 401 -18.04 25.18 10.51
C TRP A 401 -18.27 26.52 9.82
N VAL A 402 -19.46 26.75 9.25
CA VAL A 402 -19.84 27.98 8.57
C VAL A 402 -19.99 29.12 9.57
N ALA A 403 -20.58 28.89 10.75
CA ALA A 403 -20.67 29.91 11.80
C ALA A 403 -19.28 30.31 12.32
N VAL A 404 -18.39 29.33 12.54
CA VAL A 404 -16.99 29.60 12.88
C VAL A 404 -16.30 30.35 11.74
N CYS A 405 -16.38 29.91 10.48
CA CYS A 405 -15.76 30.60 9.37
C CYS A 405 -16.31 32.02 9.15
N VAL A 406 -17.62 32.23 9.25
CA VAL A 406 -18.30 33.53 9.02
C VAL A 406 -18.01 34.51 10.16
N ALA A 407 -18.01 34.06 11.41
CA ALA A 407 -17.61 34.90 12.54
C ALA A 407 -16.13 35.34 12.48
N MET A 408 -15.32 34.68 11.64
CA MET A 408 -13.87 34.86 11.56
C MET A 408 -13.38 35.67 10.36
N ILE A 409 -14.24 35.96 9.39
CA ILE A 409 -13.94 36.85 8.25
C ILE A 409 -13.46 38.25 8.68
N PRO A 410 -13.98 38.88 9.77
CA PRO A 410 -13.55 40.22 10.18
C PRO A 410 -12.16 40.29 10.83
N ALA A 411 -11.53 39.16 11.17
CA ALA A 411 -10.32 39.12 12.01
C ALA A 411 -8.97 39.12 11.26
N GLY A 412 -8.97 39.02 9.92
CA GLY A 412 -7.71 39.00 9.15
C GLY A 412 -7.83 38.67 7.65
N GLY A 413 -9.03 38.77 7.06
CA GLY A 413 -9.26 38.44 5.65
C GLY A 413 -9.01 36.96 5.30
N LEU A 414 -8.87 36.66 4.00
CA LEU A 414 -8.68 35.30 3.47
C LEU A 414 -7.42 34.60 4.00
N ILE A 415 -6.35 35.36 4.27
CA ILE A 415 -5.09 34.84 4.81
C ILE A 415 -5.26 34.45 6.29
N GLY A 416 -5.92 35.29 7.10
CA GLY A 416 -6.24 34.95 8.49
C GLY A 416 -7.16 33.74 8.61
N LEU A 417 -8.14 33.61 7.71
CA LEU A 417 -9.02 32.44 7.64
C LEU A 417 -8.22 31.16 7.33
N ALA A 418 -7.29 31.20 6.37
CA ALA A 418 -6.46 30.05 6.04
C ALA A 418 -5.55 29.63 7.22
N LEU A 419 -4.86 30.57 7.86
CA LEU A 419 -3.97 30.30 9.00
C LEU A 419 -4.74 29.65 10.16
N VAL A 420 -5.93 30.16 10.47
CA VAL A 420 -6.81 29.62 11.51
C VAL A 420 -7.29 28.22 11.14
N VAL A 421 -7.81 28.01 9.93
CA VAL A 421 -8.34 26.70 9.51
C VAL A 421 -7.25 25.63 9.62
N PHE A 422 -6.01 25.96 9.26
CA PHE A 422 -4.86 25.08 9.43
C PHE A 422 -4.54 24.81 10.91
N MET A 423 -4.57 25.82 11.79
CA MET A 423 -4.34 25.63 13.24
C MET A 423 -5.45 24.78 13.88
N ILE A 424 -6.72 25.02 13.51
CA ILE A 424 -7.86 24.21 13.95
C ILE A 424 -7.69 22.79 13.45
N TRP A 425 -7.34 22.56 12.18
CA TRP A 425 -7.10 21.20 11.66
C TRP A 425 -5.96 20.48 12.37
N ALA A 426 -4.84 21.17 12.63
CA ALA A 426 -3.70 20.62 13.34
C ALA A 426 -4.04 20.16 14.77
N LEU A 427 -4.97 20.87 15.44
CA LEU A 427 -5.43 20.58 16.80
C LEU A 427 -6.67 19.67 16.86
N ALA A 428 -7.57 19.74 15.87
CA ALA A 428 -8.83 19.00 15.82
C ALA A 428 -8.64 17.49 15.58
N GLU A 429 -7.54 17.08 14.94
CA GLU A 429 -7.17 15.68 14.81
C GLU A 429 -6.71 15.03 16.13
N PHE A 430 -6.63 15.79 17.25
CA PHE A 430 -6.32 15.27 18.58
C PHE A 430 -7.50 14.56 19.27
N MET A 431 -8.69 14.53 18.68
CA MET A 431 -9.85 13.86 19.29
C MET A 431 -10.26 12.55 18.62
N PRO A 432 -9.37 11.55 18.62
CA PRO A 432 -9.69 10.24 19.13
C PRO A 432 -9.13 10.17 20.56
N THR A 433 -10.04 10.11 21.54
CA THR A 433 -9.79 9.80 22.98
C THR A 433 -9.00 10.84 23.79
N LEU A 434 -9.71 11.77 24.42
CA LEU A 434 -9.62 11.90 25.88
C LEU A 434 -10.72 11.05 26.49
#